data_AF-A0A6P0RAI7-F1
#
_entry.id   AF-A0A6P0RAI7-F1
#
_cell.length_a   1.000
_cell.length_b   1.000
_cell.length_c   1.000
_cell.angle_alpha   90.00
_cell.angle_beta   90.00
_cell.angle_gamma   90.00
#
_symmetry.space_group_name_H-M   'P 1'
#
loop_
_entity.id
_entity.type
_entity.pdbx_description
1 polymer ?
#
loop_
_entity_poly.entity_id
_entity_poly.type
_entity_poly.pdbx_seq_one_letter_code
_entity_poly.pdbx_strand_id
1 'polypeptide(L)'
;MENELIPNGNHLLASDNAETIALSSGELADYPEGLAALGGNDTVTGSSDSEVIMGNRDDDHLNGGGGSDTLMGGKNNDTVEGGDGNDLVRGDRENDVVRGGNDADTLFGGKNNDVLFGDAGNDVLFGDRDDDTLIGGLGEDTLNGGEGSDVFVLETGAGFDEIADFENGIDLIQLPEGFSFGDISLVDDNNGTEQNTLIVDTLTGEAIAQVNNVSASSLSSANFLFEDDFDEDDSDEDDFDEDDLDEDDLDEDDLDEDDLDEDDLDEDDLDEDDLDEDDLDEDDFDEDDLDEDDFDEGNSDIEANNQDFIDQVIELTNEERTQLGLDPLTADPLLNQAAQTHTENMAALDFFDHTGLDGSSAGDRIEDTGYDFLAWAENIAAGQQTPEAVVEAWMGSDGHRANILNPDLEEIGVGYYFLEDDTGSVNANHYWTQVFGTPFES
;
A
#
# COMPACT_ATOMS: atom_id res chain seq x y z
N MET A 1 2.30 -7.32 24.71
CA MET A 1 3.71 -6.86 24.75
C MET A 1 3.65 -5.38 24.41
N GLU A 2 4.50 -4.53 24.98
CA GLU A 2 4.46 -3.10 24.63
C GLU A 2 4.84 -2.98 23.15
N ASN A 3 4.03 -2.26 22.35
CA ASN A 3 4.31 -2.03 20.93
C ASN A 3 5.67 -1.32 20.84
N GLU A 4 6.68 -2.00 20.31
CA GLU A 4 8.03 -1.46 20.22
C GLU A 4 8.11 -0.62 18.95
N LEU A 5 7.69 0.65 19.06
CA LEU A 5 7.82 1.62 17.97
C LEU A 5 9.28 2.10 17.88
N ILE A 6 9.88 1.98 16.70
CA ILE A 6 11.30 2.24 16.47
C ILE A 6 11.46 3.52 15.64
N PRO A 7 12.16 4.55 16.16
CA PRO A 7 12.52 5.73 15.38
C PRO A 7 13.44 5.36 14.20
N ASN A 8 13.10 5.75 12.97
CA ASN A 8 13.97 5.61 11.81
C ASN A 8 13.96 6.90 10.97
N GLY A 9 14.99 7.73 11.15
CA GLY A 9 15.09 9.02 10.47
C GLY A 9 13.88 9.90 10.82
N ASN A 10 13.04 10.16 9.83
CA ASN A 10 11.84 11.00 9.96
C ASN A 10 10.53 10.20 10.13
N HIS A 11 10.61 8.87 10.26
CA HIS A 11 9.46 7.99 10.50
C HIS A 11 9.52 7.35 11.89
N LEU A 12 8.35 6.93 12.37
CA LEU A 12 8.20 5.93 13.41
C LEU A 12 7.82 4.60 12.75
N LEU A 13 8.48 3.51 13.13
CA LEU A 13 8.22 2.18 12.56
C LEU A 13 7.52 1.28 13.58
N ALA A 14 6.46 0.57 13.17
CA ALA A 14 5.95 -0.60 13.88
C ALA A 14 6.81 -1.83 13.60
N SER A 15 6.50 -2.96 14.25
CA SER A 15 7.23 -4.20 14.01
C SER A 15 6.66 -4.94 12.79
N ASP A 16 7.23 -6.11 12.47
CA ASP A 16 6.73 -6.98 11.40
C ASP A 16 5.61 -7.94 11.88
N ASN A 17 4.99 -7.69 13.04
CA ASN A 17 3.88 -8.51 13.54
C ASN A 17 2.61 -7.66 13.61
N ALA A 18 1.46 -8.34 13.73
CA ALA A 18 0.20 -7.65 13.97
C ALA A 18 0.21 -6.88 15.31
N GLU A 19 0.01 -5.57 15.22
CA GLU A 19 -0.04 -4.62 16.30
C GLU A 19 -1.39 -3.90 16.42
N THR A 20 -1.60 -3.27 17.58
CA THR A 20 -2.69 -2.30 17.76
C THR A 20 -2.11 -1.01 18.31
N ILE A 21 -1.94 -0.02 17.45
CA ILE A 21 -1.32 1.28 17.73
C ILE A 21 -2.41 2.33 17.86
N ALA A 22 -2.33 3.14 18.91
CA ALA A 22 -3.22 4.28 19.09
C ALA A 22 -2.37 5.50 19.40
N LEU A 23 -2.30 6.43 18.45
CA LEU A 23 -1.52 7.64 18.55
C LEU A 23 -2.18 8.64 19.48
N SER A 24 -1.33 9.35 20.21
CA SER A 24 -1.71 10.50 21.01
C SER A 24 -1.28 11.79 20.31
N SER A 25 -2.03 12.88 20.54
CA SER A 25 -1.69 14.17 19.95
C SER A 25 -0.23 14.57 20.25
N GLY A 26 0.48 14.95 19.19
CA GLY A 26 1.89 15.30 19.17
C GLY A 26 2.87 14.12 19.12
N GLU A 27 2.40 12.87 19.03
CA GLU A 27 3.27 11.68 19.03
C GLU A 27 4.15 11.59 17.77
N LEU A 28 3.64 12.05 16.62
CA LEU A 28 4.41 12.14 15.37
C LEU A 28 5.06 13.51 15.14
N ALA A 29 5.06 14.42 16.13
CA ALA A 29 5.57 15.79 15.93
C ALA A 29 7.07 15.85 15.57
N ASP A 30 7.85 14.85 15.97
CA ASP A 30 9.27 14.71 15.64
C ASP A 30 9.51 13.79 14.40
N TYR A 31 8.44 13.19 13.84
CA TYR A 31 8.45 12.25 12.72
C TYR A 31 7.58 12.78 11.57
N PRO A 32 8.06 13.78 10.81
CA PRO A 32 7.25 14.48 9.82
C PRO A 32 6.82 13.60 8.63
N GLU A 33 7.45 12.43 8.45
CA GLU A 33 7.09 11.47 7.40
C GLU A 33 6.13 10.38 7.91
N GLY A 34 5.78 10.38 9.21
CA GLY A 34 4.68 9.59 9.74
C GLY A 34 5.02 8.29 10.46
N LEU A 35 4.00 7.45 10.62
CA LEU A 35 4.08 6.08 11.13
C LEU A 35 4.00 5.08 9.97
N ALA A 36 4.92 4.13 9.94
CA ALA A 36 4.86 2.98 9.05
C ALA A 36 4.62 1.70 9.86
N ALA A 37 3.42 1.12 9.73
CA ALA A 37 3.11 -0.26 10.08
C ALA A 37 3.87 -1.15 9.10
N LEU A 38 4.85 -1.97 9.53
CA LEU A 38 5.74 -2.60 8.55
C LEU A 38 5.12 -3.86 7.97
N GLY A 39 4.65 -4.77 8.81
CA GLY A 39 3.95 -5.97 8.36
C GLY A 39 3.22 -6.67 9.49
N GLY A 40 2.42 -7.67 9.11
CA GLY A 40 1.35 -8.20 9.95
C GLY A 40 0.12 -7.29 9.92
N ASN A 41 -1.05 -7.90 10.16
CA ASN A 41 -2.32 -7.18 10.14
C ASN A 41 -2.41 -6.17 11.28
N ASP A 42 -2.12 -4.92 11.01
CA ASP A 42 -2.04 -3.86 11.99
C ASP A 42 -3.40 -3.17 12.18
N THR A 43 -3.60 -2.64 13.38
CA THR A 43 -4.69 -1.71 13.65
C THR A 43 -4.11 -0.41 14.16
N VAL A 44 -4.18 0.64 13.36
CA VAL A 44 -3.67 1.96 13.70
C VAL A 44 -4.82 2.93 13.86
N THR A 45 -4.90 3.60 15.01
CA THR A 45 -5.79 4.74 15.23
C THR A 45 -4.94 5.99 15.44
N GLY A 46 -5.11 6.98 14.57
CA GLY A 46 -4.52 8.31 14.64
C GLY A 46 -5.11 9.14 15.78
N SER A 47 -4.78 10.43 15.78
CA SER A 47 -5.08 11.30 16.90
C SER A 47 -6.10 12.39 16.52
N SER A 48 -5.89 13.62 16.97
CA SER A 48 -6.65 14.79 16.54
C SER A 48 -5.77 15.78 15.74
N ASP A 49 -4.53 15.39 15.45
CA ASP A 49 -3.57 16.18 14.70
C ASP A 49 -3.51 15.67 13.27
N SER A 50 -2.88 16.41 12.36
CA SER A 50 -2.64 15.91 11.01
C SER A 50 -1.50 14.90 11.01
N GLU A 51 -1.77 13.68 10.57
CA GLU A 51 -0.83 12.56 10.56
C GLU A 51 -0.57 11.98 9.16
N VAL A 52 0.55 11.27 9.05
CA VAL A 52 0.87 10.41 7.91
C VAL A 52 0.96 8.99 8.45
N ILE A 53 0.15 8.07 7.92
CA ILE A 53 0.05 6.68 8.38
C ILE A 53 0.13 5.75 7.16
N MET A 54 1.00 4.75 7.21
CA MET A 54 1.20 3.77 6.15
C MET A 54 1.06 2.36 6.72
N GLY A 55 0.15 1.54 6.18
CA GLY A 55 -0.03 0.13 6.54
C GLY A 55 1.04 -0.78 5.94
N ASN A 56 1.54 -0.42 4.77
CA ASN A 56 2.55 -1.15 3.99
C ASN A 56 2.13 -2.56 3.57
N ARG A 57 2.03 -3.54 4.49
CA ARG A 57 1.87 -4.96 4.15
C ARG A 57 0.88 -5.63 5.06
N ASP A 58 0.22 -6.62 4.45
CA ASP A 58 -0.79 -7.48 5.09
C ASP A 58 -2.10 -6.69 5.26
N ASP A 59 -3.17 -7.37 5.68
CA ASP A 59 -4.48 -6.70 5.73
C ASP A 59 -4.54 -5.78 6.98
N ASP A 60 -4.46 -4.48 6.76
CA ASP A 60 -4.40 -3.45 7.80
C ASP A 60 -5.73 -2.76 8.04
N HIS A 61 -5.89 -2.22 9.25
CA HIS A 61 -6.98 -1.34 9.61
C HIS A 61 -6.44 0.00 10.10
N LEU A 62 -6.56 1.02 9.26
CA LEU A 62 -6.05 2.36 9.54
C LEU A 62 -7.23 3.33 9.73
N ASN A 63 -7.18 4.14 10.77
CA ASN A 63 -8.14 5.21 11.02
C ASN A 63 -7.38 6.48 11.42
N GLY A 64 -7.51 7.58 10.68
CA GLY A 64 -6.80 8.84 10.93
C GLY A 64 -7.28 9.57 12.19
N GLY A 65 -8.54 9.34 12.56
CA GLY A 65 -9.14 9.90 13.76
C GLY A 65 -9.72 11.27 13.45
N GLY A 66 -9.03 12.34 13.81
CA GLY A 66 -9.36 13.65 13.29
C GLY A 66 -8.10 14.42 12.97
N GLY A 67 -8.17 15.37 12.05
CA GLY A 67 -6.94 15.93 11.51
C GLY A 67 -7.13 16.39 10.09
N SER A 68 -6.07 16.23 9.32
CA SER A 68 -6.06 16.38 7.86
C SER A 68 -4.96 15.42 7.46
N ASP A 69 -5.34 14.18 7.29
CA ASP A 69 -4.45 13.04 7.38
C ASP A 69 -4.07 12.56 5.99
N THR A 70 -2.95 11.87 5.90
CA THR A 70 -2.54 11.14 4.70
C THR A 70 -2.38 9.68 5.09
N LEU A 71 -3.26 8.83 4.57
CA LEU A 71 -3.29 7.41 4.87
C LEU A 71 -3.06 6.59 3.60
N MET A 72 -2.27 5.53 3.74
CA MET A 72 -1.93 4.57 2.68
C MET A 72 -2.10 3.16 3.24
N GLY A 73 -3.01 2.37 2.68
CA GLY A 73 -3.21 0.96 3.04
C GLY A 73 -1.95 0.17 2.73
N GLY A 74 -1.59 0.12 1.45
CA GLY A 74 -0.35 -0.48 0.99
C GLY A 74 -0.59 -1.74 0.17
N LYS A 75 -0.55 -2.92 0.78
CA LYS A 75 -0.68 -4.19 0.06
C LYS A 75 -1.57 -5.14 0.84
N ASN A 76 -2.33 -5.91 0.07
CA ASN A 76 -3.39 -6.80 0.55
C ASN A 76 -4.63 -5.99 0.90
N ASN A 77 -5.64 -6.62 1.49
CA ASN A 77 -6.96 -6.02 1.54
C ASN A 77 -7.08 -5.16 2.79
N ASP A 78 -6.92 -3.85 2.61
CA ASP A 78 -6.88 -2.90 3.70
C ASP A 78 -8.25 -2.29 3.97
N THR A 79 -8.44 -1.81 5.20
CA THR A 79 -9.55 -0.93 5.55
C THR A 79 -8.99 0.38 6.07
N VAL A 80 -9.10 1.44 5.25
CA VAL A 80 -8.48 2.74 5.51
C VAL A 80 -9.57 3.80 5.66
N GLU A 81 -9.60 4.50 6.79
CA GLU A 81 -10.59 5.53 7.13
C GLU A 81 -9.90 6.85 7.50
N GLY A 82 -10.23 7.96 6.81
CA GLY A 82 -9.70 9.30 7.11
C GLY A 82 -10.16 9.80 8.48
N GLY A 83 -11.47 9.91 8.67
CA GLY A 83 -12.09 10.32 9.93
C GLY A 83 -12.65 11.75 9.86
N ASP A 84 -12.40 12.56 10.88
CA ASP A 84 -12.79 13.98 10.87
C ASP A 84 -11.70 14.83 10.21
N GLY A 85 -11.91 15.42 9.05
CA GLY A 85 -10.86 16.26 8.46
C GLY A 85 -10.92 16.37 6.96
N ASN A 86 -9.96 17.09 6.39
CA ASN A 86 -9.77 17.05 4.94
C ASN A 86 -8.61 16.09 4.67
N ASP A 87 -8.94 14.85 4.32
CA ASP A 87 -8.01 13.74 4.30
C ASP A 87 -7.65 13.32 2.86
N LEU A 88 -6.48 12.70 2.75
CA LEU A 88 -6.00 12.02 1.56
C LEU A 88 -5.85 10.53 1.89
N VAL A 89 -6.70 9.69 1.31
CA VAL A 89 -6.76 8.27 1.66
C VAL A 89 -6.51 7.41 0.41
N ARG A 90 -5.66 6.40 0.54
CA ARG A 90 -5.30 5.47 -0.55
C ARG A 90 -5.43 4.02 -0.06
N GLY A 91 -6.12 3.17 -0.83
CA GLY A 91 -6.07 1.71 -0.64
C GLY A 91 -4.75 1.12 -1.12
N ASP A 92 -4.33 1.56 -2.32
CA ASP A 92 -3.12 1.19 -3.06
C ASP A 92 -3.23 -0.14 -3.84
N ARG A 93 -3.14 -1.32 -3.21
CA ARG A 93 -3.10 -2.59 -3.95
C ARG A 93 -3.91 -3.69 -3.28
N GLU A 94 -4.60 -4.43 -4.14
CA GLU A 94 -5.54 -5.51 -3.79
C GLU A 94 -6.92 -4.92 -3.50
N ASN A 95 -7.84 -5.64 -2.86
CA ASN A 95 -9.23 -5.18 -2.78
C ASN A 95 -9.43 -4.45 -1.46
N ASP A 96 -9.48 -3.12 -1.52
CA ASP A 96 -9.48 -2.26 -0.36
C ASP A 96 -10.87 -1.70 -0.05
N VAL A 97 -11.07 -1.36 1.21
CA VAL A 97 -12.20 -0.57 1.68
C VAL A 97 -11.69 0.79 2.13
N VAL A 98 -11.96 1.83 1.35
CA VAL A 98 -11.47 3.18 1.57
C VAL A 98 -12.63 4.09 1.98
N ARG A 99 -12.46 4.84 3.07
CA ARG A 99 -13.46 5.75 3.63
C ARG A 99 -12.86 7.14 3.88
N GLY A 100 -13.52 8.18 3.40
CA GLY A 100 -13.14 9.58 3.67
C GLY A 100 -13.48 9.95 5.11
N GLY A 101 -14.77 9.96 5.42
CA GLY A 101 -15.28 10.24 6.75
C GLY A 101 -16.12 11.50 6.75
N ASN A 102 -15.76 12.50 7.56
CA ASN A 102 -16.43 13.79 7.60
C ASN A 102 -15.54 14.86 6.99
N ASP A 103 -16.17 15.86 6.38
CA ASP A 103 -15.53 16.96 5.64
C ASP A 103 -15.07 16.51 4.24
N ALA A 104 -14.25 17.31 3.55
CA ALA A 104 -14.04 17.11 2.10
C ALA A 104 -12.73 16.37 1.82
N ASP A 105 -12.86 15.14 1.33
CA ASP A 105 -11.77 14.18 1.22
C ASP A 105 -11.37 13.89 -0.23
N THR A 106 -10.19 13.29 -0.38
CA THR A 106 -9.74 12.74 -1.66
C THR A 106 -9.33 11.29 -1.47
N LEU A 107 -10.03 10.38 -2.16
CA LEU A 107 -9.88 8.94 -2.02
C LEU A 107 -9.37 8.32 -3.33
N PHE A 108 -8.45 7.37 -3.19
CA PHE A 108 -7.94 6.54 -4.29
C PHE A 108 -8.11 5.06 -3.91
N GLY A 109 -8.75 4.26 -4.76
CA GLY A 109 -8.82 2.81 -4.62
C GLY A 109 -7.44 2.23 -4.86
N GLY A 110 -7.01 2.25 -6.13
CA GLY A 110 -5.67 1.84 -6.52
C GLY A 110 -5.71 0.75 -7.58
N LYS A 111 -5.19 -0.43 -7.27
CA LYS A 111 -5.21 -1.60 -8.17
C LYS A 111 -6.10 -2.68 -7.58
N ASN A 112 -6.88 -3.34 -8.44
CA ASN A 112 -7.89 -4.36 -8.12
C ASN A 112 -9.22 -3.71 -7.68
N ASN A 113 -10.16 -4.52 -7.20
CA ASN A 113 -11.54 -4.11 -7.07
C ASN A 113 -11.79 -3.48 -5.71
N ASP A 114 -11.92 -2.16 -5.67
CA ASP A 114 -12.03 -1.40 -4.44
C ASP A 114 -13.46 -0.96 -4.13
N VAL A 115 -13.70 -0.65 -2.85
CA VAL A 115 -14.95 -0.03 -2.40
C VAL A 115 -14.63 1.28 -1.70
N LEU A 116 -15.06 2.39 -2.32
CA LEU A 116 -14.80 3.75 -1.85
C LEU A 116 -16.08 4.38 -1.29
N PHE A 117 -15.99 4.93 -0.08
CA PHE A 117 -17.05 5.71 0.56
C PHE A 117 -16.54 7.12 0.86
N GLY A 118 -17.09 8.16 0.21
CA GLY A 118 -16.83 9.56 0.59
C GLY A 118 -17.38 9.88 1.98
N ASP A 119 -18.50 9.24 2.32
CA ASP A 119 -19.26 9.43 3.57
C ASP A 119 -19.92 10.80 3.65
N ALA A 120 -19.41 11.79 4.38
CA ALA A 120 -20.08 13.09 4.51
C ALA A 120 -19.14 14.23 4.18
N GLY A 121 -19.36 14.91 3.07
CA GLY A 121 -18.30 15.74 2.52
C GLY A 121 -18.65 16.37 1.20
N ASN A 122 -17.65 16.92 0.54
CA ASN A 122 -17.74 17.20 -0.89
C ASN A 122 -16.50 16.54 -1.46
N ASP A 123 -16.62 15.26 -1.78
CA ASP A 123 -15.49 14.35 -1.87
C ASP A 123 -15.07 14.14 -3.32
N VAL A 124 -13.84 13.68 -3.49
CA VAL A 124 -13.31 13.28 -4.79
C VAL A 124 -12.82 11.84 -4.70
N LEU A 125 -13.48 10.94 -5.42
CA LEU A 125 -13.21 9.50 -5.41
C LEU A 125 -12.63 9.08 -6.76
N PHE A 126 -11.52 8.36 -6.74
CA PHE A 126 -10.88 7.71 -7.88
C PHE A 126 -10.82 6.21 -7.63
N GLY A 127 -11.53 5.38 -8.41
CA GLY A 127 -11.38 3.92 -8.36
C GLY A 127 -10.01 3.47 -8.84
N ASP A 128 -9.51 4.14 -9.89
CA ASP A 128 -8.24 3.89 -10.57
C ASP A 128 -8.26 2.68 -11.52
N ARG A 129 -7.89 1.47 -11.11
CA ARG A 129 -7.80 0.29 -12.00
C ARG A 129 -8.62 -0.88 -11.48
N ASP A 130 -9.18 -1.62 -12.45
CA ASP A 130 -10.05 -2.78 -12.26
C ASP A 130 -11.46 -2.38 -11.79
N ASP A 131 -12.30 -3.32 -11.35
CA ASP A 131 -13.75 -3.07 -11.22
C ASP A 131 -14.09 -2.50 -9.83
N ASP A 132 -14.40 -1.20 -9.75
CA ASP A 132 -14.59 -0.49 -8.48
C ASP A 132 -16.06 -0.19 -8.13
N THR A 133 -16.32 0.02 -6.84
CA THR A 133 -17.61 0.52 -6.35
C THR A 133 -17.43 1.85 -5.61
N LEU A 134 -18.06 2.91 -6.13
CA LEU A 134 -17.93 4.27 -5.59
C LEU A 134 -19.26 4.76 -5.00
N ILE A 135 -19.21 5.18 -3.74
CA ILE A 135 -20.32 5.77 -2.99
C ILE A 135 -19.89 7.17 -2.52
N GLY A 136 -20.42 8.24 -3.13
CA GLY A 136 -20.10 9.62 -2.73
C GLY A 136 -20.57 9.91 -1.30
N GLY A 137 -21.85 9.66 -1.03
CA GLY A 137 -22.44 9.91 0.28
C GLY A 137 -23.10 11.29 0.36
N LEU A 138 -23.08 11.89 1.54
CA LEU A 138 -23.69 13.18 1.80
C LEU A 138 -22.82 14.34 1.28
N GLY A 139 -23.09 14.81 0.07
CA GLY A 139 -22.79 16.17 -0.35
C GLY A 139 -22.70 16.30 -1.87
N GLU A 140 -21.88 17.23 -2.36
CA GLU A 140 -21.66 17.35 -3.81
C GLU A 140 -20.32 16.70 -4.16
N ASP A 141 -20.37 15.44 -4.57
CA ASP A 141 -19.18 14.60 -4.76
C ASP A 141 -18.79 14.47 -6.24
N THR A 142 -17.51 14.19 -6.49
CA THR A 142 -16.97 13.87 -7.82
C THR A 142 -16.48 12.43 -7.83
N LEU A 143 -17.07 11.61 -8.69
CA LEU A 143 -16.79 10.17 -8.78
C LEU A 143 -16.11 9.87 -10.11
N ASN A 144 -14.92 9.28 -10.07
CA ASN A 144 -14.16 8.82 -11.21
C ASN A 144 -13.89 7.33 -11.07
N GLY A 145 -14.46 6.51 -11.95
CA GLY A 145 -14.30 5.06 -11.90
C GLY A 145 -12.90 4.63 -12.31
N GLY A 146 -12.38 5.19 -13.40
CA GLY A 146 -11.08 4.82 -13.93
C GLY A 146 -11.16 3.74 -15.01
N GLU A 147 -10.24 2.79 -14.98
CA GLU A 147 -10.21 1.66 -15.91
C GLU A 147 -10.94 0.46 -15.31
N GLY A 148 -12.10 0.07 -15.81
CA GLY A 148 -12.78 -1.06 -15.19
C GLY A 148 -14.23 -1.16 -15.59
N SER A 149 -14.96 -2.10 -14.99
CA SER A 149 -16.42 -2.15 -14.97
C SER A 149 -16.95 -1.63 -13.65
N ASP A 150 -17.06 -0.31 -13.55
CA ASP A 150 -17.32 0.35 -12.27
C ASP A 150 -18.81 0.46 -11.93
N VAL A 151 -19.10 0.55 -10.64
CA VAL A 151 -20.44 0.78 -10.08
C VAL A 151 -20.46 2.10 -9.31
N PHE A 152 -21.22 3.05 -9.84
CA PHE A 152 -21.50 4.32 -9.15
C PHE A 152 -22.81 4.20 -8.37
N VAL A 153 -22.76 4.22 -7.05
CA VAL A 153 -23.94 4.10 -6.19
C VAL A 153 -24.47 5.49 -5.85
N LEU A 154 -25.74 5.74 -6.20
CA LEU A 154 -26.40 7.01 -5.94
C LEU A 154 -27.36 6.92 -4.76
N GLU A 155 -27.45 8.00 -4.00
CA GLU A 155 -28.36 8.16 -2.86
C GLU A 155 -29.29 9.36 -3.06
N THR A 156 -30.52 9.32 -2.52
CA THR A 156 -31.43 10.47 -2.55
C THR A 156 -31.20 11.40 -1.35
N GLY A 157 -31.30 12.71 -1.55
CA GLY A 157 -31.14 13.69 -0.48
C GLY A 157 -29.72 13.80 0.06
N ALA A 158 -28.74 13.20 -0.62
CA ALA A 158 -27.34 13.15 -0.24
C ALA A 158 -26.60 14.40 -0.78
N GLY A 159 -26.88 14.73 -2.04
CA GLY A 159 -26.57 16.01 -2.65
C GLY A 159 -26.64 15.86 -4.17
N PHE A 160 -25.75 16.52 -4.90
CA PHE A 160 -25.72 16.45 -6.36
C PHE A 160 -24.35 16.03 -6.86
N ASP A 161 -24.25 14.75 -7.23
CA ASP A 161 -22.97 14.13 -7.55
C ASP A 161 -22.61 14.29 -9.04
N GLU A 162 -21.32 14.30 -9.32
CA GLU A 162 -20.75 14.32 -10.66
C GLU A 162 -20.04 12.99 -10.95
N ILE A 163 -20.61 12.17 -11.83
CA ILE A 163 -19.93 11.00 -12.40
C ILE A 163 -19.11 11.48 -13.60
N ALA A 164 -17.78 11.46 -13.43
CA ALA A 164 -16.85 12.19 -14.29
C ALA A 164 -16.53 11.49 -15.62
N ASP A 165 -16.48 10.16 -15.64
CA ASP A 165 -15.88 9.37 -16.73
C ASP A 165 -16.68 8.14 -17.20
N PHE A 166 -17.94 8.00 -16.79
CA PHE A 166 -18.83 6.88 -17.14
C PHE A 166 -18.67 6.33 -18.57
N GLU A 167 -18.22 5.08 -18.69
CA GLU A 167 -18.09 4.33 -19.93
C GLU A 167 -19.34 3.48 -20.22
N ASN A 168 -20.15 3.96 -21.17
CA ASN A 168 -21.41 3.30 -21.50
C ASN A 168 -21.24 1.87 -22.03
N GLY A 169 -21.84 0.92 -21.30
CA GLY A 169 -21.85 -0.50 -21.64
C GLY A 169 -20.70 -1.28 -20.99
N ILE A 170 -19.89 -0.59 -20.19
CA ILE A 170 -18.93 -1.16 -19.27
C ILE A 170 -19.43 -0.87 -17.85
N ASP A 171 -19.59 0.41 -17.51
CA ASP A 171 -20.00 0.84 -16.16
C ASP A 171 -21.50 0.76 -15.91
N LEU A 172 -21.84 0.75 -14.63
CA LEU A 172 -23.20 0.69 -14.11
C LEU A 172 -23.45 1.78 -13.07
N ILE A 173 -24.70 2.23 -12.99
CA ILE A 173 -25.16 3.18 -11.97
C ILE A 173 -26.16 2.46 -11.08
N GLN A 174 -25.84 2.28 -9.81
CA GLN A 174 -26.80 1.73 -8.84
C GLN A 174 -27.71 2.84 -8.33
N LEU A 175 -29.03 2.63 -8.46
CA LEU A 175 -30.02 3.56 -7.93
C LEU A 175 -30.34 3.26 -6.46
N PRO A 176 -30.89 4.25 -5.72
CA PRO A 176 -31.31 4.07 -4.34
C PRO A 176 -32.28 2.91 -4.13
N GLU A 177 -32.29 2.32 -2.93
CA GLU A 177 -33.19 1.22 -2.55
C GLU A 177 -34.66 1.51 -2.94
N GLY A 178 -35.30 0.52 -3.57
CA GLY A 178 -36.71 0.59 -3.99
C GLY A 178 -36.99 1.49 -5.21
N PHE A 179 -35.96 2.05 -5.85
CA PHE A 179 -36.11 2.71 -7.14
C PHE A 179 -36.24 1.69 -8.27
N SER A 180 -37.04 2.04 -9.27
CA SER A 180 -37.02 1.41 -10.58
C SER A 180 -36.57 2.40 -11.65
N PHE A 181 -36.26 1.91 -12.85
CA PHE A 181 -35.97 2.79 -13.99
C PHE A 181 -37.12 3.77 -14.31
N GLY A 182 -38.36 3.43 -13.91
CA GLY A 182 -39.53 4.30 -14.10
C GLY A 182 -39.58 5.49 -13.14
N ASP A 183 -38.83 5.44 -12.05
CA ASP A 183 -38.82 6.47 -11.00
C ASP A 183 -37.80 7.58 -11.29
N ILE A 184 -36.93 7.39 -12.28
CA ILE A 184 -35.98 8.41 -12.75
C ILE A 184 -36.37 8.99 -14.11
N SER A 185 -35.92 10.22 -14.35
CA SER A 185 -35.99 10.91 -15.63
C SER A 185 -34.58 11.32 -16.04
N LEU A 186 -34.15 10.88 -17.21
CA LEU A 186 -32.88 11.28 -17.81
C LEU A 186 -33.08 12.53 -18.67
N VAL A 187 -32.31 13.59 -18.40
CA VAL A 187 -32.42 14.87 -19.08
C VAL A 187 -31.05 15.30 -19.60
N ASP A 188 -30.92 15.51 -20.91
CA ASP A 188 -29.71 16.12 -21.46
C ASP A 188 -29.54 17.56 -20.90
N ASP A 189 -28.49 17.81 -20.12
CA ASP A 189 -28.09 19.18 -19.81
C ASP A 189 -27.29 19.75 -20.98
N ASN A 190 -27.92 20.69 -21.68
CA ASN A 190 -27.34 21.37 -22.84
C ASN A 190 -26.68 22.72 -22.45
N ASN A 191 -26.32 22.91 -21.19
CA ASN A 191 -25.68 24.14 -20.72
C ASN A 191 -24.21 24.31 -21.15
N GLY A 192 -23.62 23.34 -21.87
CA GLY A 192 -22.21 23.34 -22.29
C GLY A 192 -21.95 22.92 -23.74
N THR A 193 -20.67 22.71 -24.06
CA THR A 193 -20.21 22.07 -25.33
C THR A 193 -20.19 20.55 -25.27
N GLU A 194 -20.22 20.01 -24.06
CA GLU A 194 -20.24 18.58 -23.74
C GLU A 194 -21.70 18.15 -23.51
N GLN A 195 -22.01 16.89 -23.85
CA GLN A 195 -23.34 16.33 -23.63
C GLN A 195 -23.33 15.66 -22.27
N ASN A 196 -23.99 16.25 -21.29
CA ASN A 196 -24.13 15.67 -19.95
C ASN A 196 -25.58 15.20 -19.75
N THR A 197 -25.78 14.20 -18.91
CA THR A 197 -27.10 13.70 -18.53
C THR A 197 -27.36 13.93 -17.07
N LEU A 198 -28.48 14.57 -16.74
CA LEU A 198 -28.98 14.64 -15.37
C LEU A 198 -29.89 13.45 -15.09
N ILE A 199 -29.66 12.78 -13.96
CA ILE A 199 -30.56 11.79 -13.38
C ILE A 199 -31.45 12.50 -12.37
N VAL A 200 -32.76 12.50 -12.63
CA VAL A 200 -33.73 13.25 -11.81
C VAL A 200 -34.77 12.30 -11.24
N ASP A 201 -34.96 12.30 -9.92
CA ASP A 201 -36.08 11.62 -9.26
C ASP A 201 -37.41 12.25 -9.72
N THR A 202 -38.30 11.44 -10.28
CA THR A 202 -39.59 11.90 -10.79
C THR A 202 -40.62 12.19 -9.70
N LEU A 203 -40.47 11.60 -8.51
CA LEU A 203 -41.37 11.79 -7.38
C LEU A 203 -41.07 13.09 -6.64
N THR A 204 -39.80 13.32 -6.29
CA THR A 204 -39.37 14.51 -5.54
C THR A 204 -39.00 15.68 -6.45
N GLY A 205 -38.52 15.40 -7.67
CA GLY A 205 -37.96 16.39 -8.59
C GLY A 205 -36.51 16.76 -8.30
N GLU A 206 -35.84 16.02 -7.40
CA GLU A 206 -34.42 16.14 -7.10
C GLU A 206 -33.57 15.73 -8.30
N ALA A 207 -32.53 16.51 -8.62
CA ALA A 207 -31.47 16.05 -9.49
C ALA A 207 -30.48 15.31 -8.61
N ILE A 208 -30.36 14.00 -8.80
CA ILE A 208 -29.53 13.11 -7.98
C ILE A 208 -28.07 13.24 -8.39
N ALA A 209 -27.80 13.11 -9.69
CA ALA A 209 -26.44 13.17 -10.22
C ALA A 209 -26.41 13.68 -11.66
N GLN A 210 -25.22 14.10 -12.09
CA GLN A 210 -24.84 14.33 -13.47
C GLN A 210 -23.87 13.26 -13.96
N VAL A 211 -24.14 12.71 -15.13
CA VAL A 211 -23.22 11.86 -15.87
C VAL A 211 -22.57 12.70 -16.97
N ASN A 212 -21.27 12.92 -16.86
CA ASN A 212 -20.52 13.74 -17.80
C ASN A 212 -20.31 13.04 -19.14
N ASN A 213 -20.31 13.82 -20.23
CA ASN A 213 -19.98 13.35 -21.58
C ASN A 213 -20.87 12.21 -22.13
N VAL A 214 -21.98 11.90 -21.48
CA VAL A 214 -22.96 10.89 -21.87
C VAL A 214 -24.30 11.55 -22.20
N SER A 215 -24.91 11.14 -23.32
CA SER A 215 -26.25 11.62 -23.70
C SER A 215 -27.35 10.81 -23.03
N ALA A 216 -28.47 11.45 -22.68
CA ALA A 216 -29.61 10.78 -22.06
C ALA A 216 -30.19 9.71 -22.99
N SER A 217 -30.04 9.90 -24.31
CA SER A 217 -30.50 8.95 -25.33
C SER A 217 -29.65 7.68 -25.47
N SER A 218 -28.43 7.69 -24.94
CA SER A 218 -27.53 6.53 -24.96
C SER A 218 -27.66 5.65 -23.71
N LEU A 219 -28.35 6.13 -22.68
CA LEU A 219 -28.63 5.40 -21.46
C LEU A 219 -29.98 4.68 -21.55
N SER A 220 -30.05 3.51 -20.94
CA SER A 220 -31.26 2.69 -20.84
C SER A 220 -31.26 1.95 -19.51
N SER A 221 -32.32 1.20 -19.20
CA SER A 221 -32.38 0.40 -17.98
C SER A 221 -31.24 -0.63 -17.83
N ALA A 222 -30.50 -0.95 -18.90
CA ALA A 222 -29.35 -1.84 -18.82
C ALA A 222 -28.09 -1.18 -18.21
N ASN A 223 -28.08 0.14 -18.07
CA ASN A 223 -27.00 0.89 -17.43
C ASN A 223 -27.21 1.08 -15.93
N PHE A 224 -28.33 0.60 -15.40
CA PHE A 224 -28.72 0.84 -14.03
C PHE A 224 -28.90 -0.48 -13.29
N LEU A 225 -28.38 -0.54 -12.07
CA LEU A 225 -28.64 -1.60 -11.12
C LEU A 225 -29.76 -1.15 -10.17
N PHE A 226 -30.60 -2.11 -9.78
CA PHE A 226 -31.67 -1.93 -8.81
C PHE A 226 -31.41 -2.93 -7.69
N GLU A 227 -31.49 -2.51 -6.42
CA GLU A 227 -31.13 -3.37 -5.29
C GLU A 227 -31.99 -4.66 -5.21
N ASP A 228 -33.23 -4.60 -5.71
CA ASP A 228 -34.13 -5.76 -5.83
C ASP A 228 -33.65 -6.83 -6.85
N ASP A 229 -32.61 -6.56 -7.66
CA ASP A 229 -32.03 -7.56 -8.58
C ASP A 229 -31.12 -8.58 -7.87
N PHE A 230 -30.85 -8.39 -6.56
CA PHE A 230 -30.26 -9.38 -5.65
C PHE A 230 -31.37 -10.07 -4.83
N ASP A 231 -32.34 -10.70 -5.48
CA ASP A 231 -33.22 -11.64 -4.77
C ASP A 231 -32.36 -12.80 -4.23
N GLU A 232 -32.32 -12.95 -2.90
CA GLU A 232 -31.81 -14.12 -2.16
C GLU A 232 -32.61 -15.40 -2.46
N ASP A 233 -32.81 -15.77 -3.73
CA ASP A 233 -33.70 -16.86 -4.12
C ASP A 233 -33.12 -17.64 -5.31
N ASP A 234 -31.96 -18.28 -5.08
CA ASP A 234 -31.59 -19.50 -5.83
C ASP A 234 -30.77 -20.47 -4.95
N SER A 235 -31.12 -20.54 -3.65
CA SER A 235 -30.79 -21.70 -2.81
C SER A 235 -31.89 -22.76 -2.90
N ASP A 236 -32.17 -23.20 -4.12
CA ASP A 236 -32.87 -24.46 -4.39
C ASP A 236 -31.95 -25.65 -3.98
N GLU A 237 -31.70 -25.87 -2.68
CA GLU A 237 -31.40 -27.19 -2.06
C GLU A 237 -31.53 -27.10 -0.52
N ASP A 238 -32.75 -27.27 -0.01
CA ASP A 238 -33.13 -28.44 0.79
C ASP A 238 -34.48 -28.21 1.51
N ASP A 239 -35.52 -28.88 1.00
CA ASP A 239 -36.72 -29.25 1.77
C ASP A 239 -36.30 -30.02 3.04
N PHE A 240 -36.02 -29.31 4.13
CA PHE A 240 -36.15 -29.88 5.47
C PHE A 240 -37.55 -29.55 5.98
N ASP A 241 -38.44 -30.52 5.78
CA ASP A 241 -39.73 -30.65 6.43
C ASP A 241 -39.62 -30.29 7.93
N GLU A 242 -40.06 -29.09 8.30
CA GLU A 242 -40.59 -28.85 9.64
C GLU A 242 -41.96 -29.54 9.72
N ASP A 243 -41.97 -30.81 10.13
CA ASP A 243 -43.10 -31.43 10.81
C ASP A 243 -42.65 -32.80 11.38
N ASP A 244 -43.03 -33.06 12.64
CA ASP A 244 -42.76 -34.25 13.47
C ASP A 244 -41.37 -34.33 14.15
N LEU A 245 -41.28 -33.88 15.42
CA LEU A 245 -41.21 -34.81 16.55
C LEU A 245 -41.63 -34.11 17.86
N ASP A 246 -42.53 -34.81 18.56
CA ASP A 246 -43.33 -34.37 19.69
C ASP A 246 -42.53 -34.01 20.96
N GLU A 247 -43.12 -33.08 21.73
CA GLU A 247 -42.95 -32.98 23.17
C GLU A 247 -43.32 -34.31 23.85
N ASP A 248 -42.43 -34.85 24.68
CA ASP A 248 -42.71 -35.56 25.95
C ASP A 248 -41.49 -36.43 26.32
N ASP A 249 -40.68 -35.97 27.27
CA ASP A 249 -40.36 -36.77 28.48
C ASP A 249 -39.41 -35.96 29.38
N LEU A 250 -40.02 -35.33 30.37
CA LEU A 250 -39.40 -35.04 31.66
C LEU A 250 -39.02 -36.37 32.31
N ASP A 251 -37.77 -36.50 32.76
CA ASP A 251 -37.51 -37.18 34.03
C ASP A 251 -36.30 -36.52 34.71
N GLU A 252 -36.57 -36.11 35.95
CA GLU A 252 -35.61 -35.64 36.96
C GLU A 252 -34.75 -36.80 37.47
N ASP A 253 -33.73 -36.42 38.25
CA ASP A 253 -32.98 -37.25 39.20
C ASP A 253 -31.85 -38.14 38.62
N ASP A 254 -30.60 -37.70 38.79
CA ASP A 254 -29.78 -38.27 39.86
C ASP A 254 -28.55 -37.41 40.15
N LEU A 255 -28.52 -36.94 41.40
CA LEU A 255 -27.34 -36.47 42.12
C LEU A 255 -26.30 -37.59 42.18
N ASP A 256 -25.02 -37.25 42.07
CA ASP A 256 -24.03 -37.71 43.04
C ASP A 256 -22.81 -36.77 43.02
N GLU A 257 -22.64 -36.09 44.16
CA GLU A 257 -21.37 -35.52 44.60
C GLU A 257 -20.38 -36.64 44.96
N ASP A 258 -19.13 -36.21 45.15
CA ASP A 258 -18.08 -36.81 45.97
C ASP A 258 -16.96 -37.60 45.26
N ASP A 259 -15.78 -37.01 45.49
CA ASP A 259 -14.49 -37.64 45.78
C ASP A 259 -13.74 -38.34 44.64
N LEU A 260 -12.53 -37.86 44.34
CA LEU A 260 -11.31 -38.40 44.96
C LEU A 260 -10.06 -37.62 44.52
N ASP A 261 -9.45 -36.99 45.53
CA ASP A 261 -8.03 -36.97 45.87
C ASP A 261 -7.00 -36.20 45.03
N GLU A 262 -6.55 -35.10 45.66
CA GLU A 262 -5.15 -34.67 45.70
C GLU A 262 -4.21 -35.83 46.06
N ASP A 263 -3.02 -35.85 45.47
CA ASP A 263 -1.75 -36.03 46.21
C ASP A 263 -0.57 -35.86 45.24
N ASP A 264 0.27 -34.88 45.58
CA ASP A 264 1.73 -34.91 45.64
C ASP A 264 2.51 -35.67 44.56
N LEU A 265 3.40 -34.98 43.84
CA LEU A 265 4.80 -35.42 43.67
C LEU A 265 5.72 -34.23 43.25
N ASP A 266 6.44 -33.75 44.27
CA ASP A 266 7.87 -33.42 44.32
C ASP A 266 8.45 -32.28 43.46
N GLU A 267 8.61 -31.13 44.14
CA GLU A 267 9.85 -30.33 44.07
C GLU A 267 11.00 -31.15 44.67
N ASP A 268 12.16 -31.15 44.01
CA ASP A 268 13.48 -31.12 44.65
C ASP A 268 14.59 -31.02 43.59
N ASP A 269 15.42 -29.99 43.77
CA ASP A 269 16.88 -29.95 43.63
C ASP A 269 17.54 -30.46 42.34
N LEU A 270 18.11 -29.55 41.54
CA LEU A 270 19.46 -29.70 40.98
C LEU A 270 20.16 -28.34 40.77
N ASP A 271 20.94 -27.98 41.79
CA ASP A 271 22.33 -27.48 41.75
C ASP A 271 22.71 -26.35 40.78
N GLU A 272 22.82 -25.14 41.36
CA GLU A 272 23.90 -24.19 41.05
C GLU A 272 25.24 -24.81 41.45
N ASP A 273 26.25 -24.71 40.58
CA ASP A 273 27.66 -24.54 40.98
C ASP A 273 28.53 -24.24 39.74
N ASP A 274 29.17 -23.06 39.81
CA ASP A 274 30.56 -22.75 39.45
C ASP A 274 31.11 -23.20 38.09
N LEU A 275 31.39 -22.23 37.20
CA LEU A 275 32.66 -22.17 36.45
C LEU A 275 33.05 -20.72 36.08
N ASP A 276 33.89 -20.16 36.95
CA ASP A 276 35.14 -19.42 36.69
C ASP A 276 35.14 -18.25 35.66
N GLU A 277 35.06 -17.04 36.21
CA GLU A 277 35.86 -15.90 35.75
C GLU A 277 37.34 -16.17 36.05
N ASP A 278 38.23 -15.91 35.10
CA ASP A 278 39.54 -15.30 35.34
C ASP A 278 40.26 -15.04 33.99
N ASP A 279 40.59 -13.75 33.80
CA ASP A 279 41.81 -13.19 33.23
C ASP A 279 42.39 -13.77 31.92
N LEU A 280 42.52 -12.93 30.88
CA LEU A 280 43.82 -12.67 30.22
C LEU A 280 43.79 -11.36 29.39
N ASP A 281 44.49 -10.37 29.96
CA ASP A 281 45.45 -9.43 29.36
C ASP A 281 44.98 -8.35 28.35
N GLU A 282 44.86 -7.14 28.91
CA GLU A 282 45.27 -5.87 28.28
C GLU A 282 46.78 -5.89 27.97
N ASP A 283 47.19 -5.38 26.81
CA ASP A 283 48.43 -4.62 26.64
C ASP A 283 48.39 -3.83 25.32
N ASP A 284 48.30 -2.50 25.48
CA ASP A 284 48.95 -1.41 24.76
C ASP A 284 49.23 -1.55 23.24
N PHE A 285 48.65 -0.65 22.44
CA PHE A 285 49.45 0.11 21.47
C PHE A 285 48.84 1.50 21.15
N ASP A 286 49.42 2.50 21.82
CA ASP A 286 49.67 3.91 21.50
C ASP A 286 48.74 4.69 20.54
N GLU A 287 48.17 5.74 21.12
CA GLU A 287 47.78 7.01 20.49
C GLU A 287 48.97 7.67 19.75
N ASP A 288 48.70 8.25 18.58
CA ASP A 288 49.15 9.60 18.16
C ASP A 288 48.87 9.76 16.66
N ASP A 289 47.78 10.45 16.31
CA ASP A 289 47.89 11.72 15.59
C ASP A 289 46.51 12.39 15.51
N LEU A 290 46.39 13.46 16.29
CA LEU A 290 45.37 14.48 16.20
C LEU A 290 45.50 15.19 14.85
N ASP A 291 44.38 15.35 14.14
CA ASP A 291 44.07 16.64 13.56
C ASP A 291 42.59 16.95 13.84
N GLU A 292 42.42 17.92 14.74
CA GLU A 292 41.20 18.67 14.96
C GLU A 292 40.89 19.46 13.68
N ASP A 293 39.81 19.11 12.98
CA ASP A 293 39.04 20.03 12.14
C ASP A 293 37.61 19.48 12.06
N ASP A 294 36.90 19.58 13.18
CA ASP A 294 35.45 19.39 13.25
C ASP A 294 34.81 20.73 13.60
N PHE A 295 34.13 21.34 12.62
CA PHE A 295 32.81 21.98 12.81
C PHE A 295 32.24 22.50 11.47
N ASP A 296 31.12 21.89 11.08
CA ASP A 296 29.95 22.47 10.39
C ASP A 296 30.03 22.71 8.87
N GLU A 297 29.43 21.81 8.09
CA GLU A 297 28.22 22.07 7.29
C GLU A 297 27.67 20.71 6.76
N GLY A 298 26.35 20.51 6.87
CA GLY A 298 25.72 19.20 6.80
C GLY A 298 25.53 18.56 5.41
N ASN A 299 25.16 17.28 5.44
CA ASN A 299 24.37 16.52 4.45
C ASN A 299 24.59 16.78 2.95
N SER A 300 25.78 17.18 2.50
CA SER A 300 26.09 17.39 1.07
C SER A 300 27.19 16.48 0.51
N ASP A 301 27.84 15.68 1.37
CA ASP A 301 29.01 14.87 0.97
C ASP A 301 28.69 13.38 0.75
N ILE A 302 27.47 12.93 1.03
CA ILE A 302 27.00 11.58 0.67
C ILE A 302 26.56 11.55 -0.81
N GLU A 303 25.80 12.55 -1.27
CA GLU A 303 25.33 12.65 -2.67
C GLU A 303 26.49 12.74 -3.69
N ALA A 304 27.58 13.46 -3.34
CA ALA A 304 28.70 13.69 -4.26
C ALA A 304 29.60 12.45 -4.48
N ASN A 305 29.68 11.53 -3.52
CA ASN A 305 30.47 10.30 -3.62
C ASN A 305 29.71 9.16 -4.33
N ASN A 306 28.38 9.21 -4.34
CA ASN A 306 27.55 8.16 -4.93
C ASN A 306 27.46 8.25 -6.45
N GLN A 307 27.44 9.46 -7.01
CA GLN A 307 27.30 9.66 -8.46
C GLN A 307 28.52 9.13 -9.25
N ASP A 308 29.73 9.36 -8.76
CA ASP A 308 30.95 8.85 -9.39
C ASP A 308 30.97 7.31 -9.41
N PHE A 309 30.40 6.66 -8.39
CA PHE A 309 30.26 5.21 -8.35
C PHE A 309 29.21 4.73 -9.35
N ILE A 310 28.03 5.34 -9.36
CA ILE A 310 26.94 5.05 -10.29
C ILE A 310 27.42 5.15 -11.74
N ASP A 311 28.11 6.24 -12.09
CA ASP A 311 28.63 6.47 -13.43
C ASP A 311 29.62 5.36 -13.84
N GLN A 312 30.48 4.92 -12.91
CA GLN A 312 31.44 3.83 -13.15
C GLN A 312 30.75 2.48 -13.34
N VAL A 313 29.69 2.17 -12.57
CA VAL A 313 28.90 0.95 -12.74
C VAL A 313 28.23 0.93 -14.11
N ILE A 314 27.66 2.05 -14.54
CA ILE A 314 27.04 2.17 -15.87
C ILE A 314 28.09 2.01 -16.98
N GLU A 315 29.26 2.65 -16.84
CA GLU A 315 30.36 2.51 -17.79
C GLU A 315 30.80 1.04 -17.94
N LEU A 316 31.09 0.37 -16.84
CA LEU A 316 31.51 -1.03 -16.81
C LEU A 316 30.45 -1.98 -17.37
N THR A 317 29.17 -1.75 -17.05
CA THR A 317 28.05 -2.51 -17.62
C THR A 317 28.02 -2.38 -19.14
N ASN A 318 28.24 -1.16 -19.66
CA ASN A 318 28.30 -0.89 -21.09
C ASN A 318 29.55 -1.45 -21.77
N GLU A 319 30.68 -1.57 -21.07
CA GLU A 319 31.86 -2.27 -21.57
C GLU A 319 31.57 -3.75 -21.81
N GLU A 320 30.90 -4.44 -20.89
CA GLU A 320 30.48 -5.83 -21.04
C GLU A 320 29.53 -6.03 -22.23
N ARG A 321 28.52 -5.15 -22.38
CA ARG A 321 27.62 -5.14 -23.55
C ARG A 321 28.37 -4.94 -24.86
N THR A 322 29.30 -3.98 -24.88
CA THR A 322 30.10 -3.65 -26.08
C THR A 322 31.01 -4.80 -26.50
N GLN A 323 31.61 -5.52 -25.55
CA GLN A 323 32.44 -6.71 -25.84
C GLN A 323 31.67 -7.80 -26.58
N LEU A 324 30.36 -7.88 -26.37
CA LEU A 324 29.45 -8.85 -26.98
C LEU A 324 28.72 -8.30 -28.22
N GLY A 325 28.98 -7.05 -28.59
CA GLY A 325 28.41 -6.40 -29.77
C GLY A 325 26.98 -5.91 -29.60
N LEU A 326 26.56 -5.66 -28.36
CA LEU A 326 25.29 -5.00 -28.02
C LEU A 326 25.49 -3.48 -27.96
N ASP A 327 24.40 -2.74 -28.21
CA ASP A 327 24.39 -1.29 -28.07
C ASP A 327 24.44 -0.90 -26.58
N PRO A 328 25.15 0.20 -26.23
CA PRO A 328 25.23 0.69 -24.87
C PRO A 328 23.87 1.23 -24.40
N LEU A 329 23.58 1.02 -23.12
CA LEU A 329 22.41 1.55 -22.43
C LEU A 329 22.58 3.04 -22.12
N THR A 330 21.48 3.78 -22.20
CA THR A 330 21.42 5.21 -21.88
C THR A 330 20.95 5.41 -20.44
N ALA A 331 21.67 6.21 -19.66
CA ALA A 331 21.24 6.52 -18.29
C ALA A 331 19.96 7.38 -18.30
N ASP A 332 18.94 6.94 -17.56
CA ASP A 332 17.67 7.65 -17.42
C ASP A 332 17.54 8.28 -16.02
N PRO A 333 17.26 9.59 -15.89
CA PRO A 333 17.17 10.26 -14.60
C PRO A 333 16.02 9.79 -13.70
N LEU A 334 14.87 9.42 -14.27
CA LEU A 334 13.73 8.92 -13.50
C LEU A 334 13.99 7.49 -13.03
N LEU A 335 14.61 6.67 -13.88
CA LEU A 335 15.02 5.31 -13.55
C LEU A 335 16.13 5.29 -12.48
N ASN A 336 17.05 6.26 -12.52
CA ASN A 336 18.04 6.46 -11.45
C ASN A 336 17.38 6.81 -10.11
N GLN A 337 16.37 7.69 -10.13
CA GLN A 337 15.64 8.05 -8.91
C GLN A 337 14.91 6.84 -8.32
N ALA A 338 14.21 6.08 -9.16
CA ALA A 338 13.53 4.85 -8.75
C ALA A 338 14.51 3.81 -8.17
N ALA A 339 15.65 3.60 -8.84
CA ALA A 339 16.69 2.69 -8.36
C ALA A 339 17.32 3.16 -7.02
N GLN A 340 17.51 4.46 -6.84
CA GLN A 340 18.04 5.04 -5.60
C GLN A 340 17.09 4.81 -4.43
N THR A 341 15.82 5.17 -4.58
CA THR A 341 14.78 4.96 -3.56
C THR A 341 14.63 3.48 -3.21
N HIS A 342 14.65 2.61 -4.22
CA HIS A 342 14.67 1.17 -3.99
C HIS A 342 15.85 0.73 -3.13
N THR A 343 17.05 1.23 -3.43
CA THR A 343 18.29 0.87 -2.71
C THR A 343 18.26 1.33 -1.26
N GLU A 344 17.72 2.51 -0.99
CA GLU A 344 17.50 3.05 0.36
C GLU A 344 16.51 2.19 1.15
N ASN A 345 15.40 1.79 0.53
CA ASN A 345 14.42 0.90 1.15
C ASN A 345 15.03 -0.48 1.46
N MET A 346 15.86 -1.03 0.58
CA MET A 346 16.57 -2.27 0.87
C MET A 346 17.52 -2.14 2.05
N ALA A 347 18.24 -1.01 2.15
CA ALA A 347 19.17 -0.75 3.25
C ALA A 347 18.44 -0.56 4.59
N ALA A 348 17.29 0.12 4.59
CA ALA A 348 16.48 0.34 5.78
C ALA A 348 15.89 -0.96 6.34
N LEU A 349 15.64 -1.96 5.48
CA LEU A 349 14.97 -3.21 5.81
C LEU A 349 15.92 -4.43 5.87
N ASP A 350 17.24 -4.22 5.86
CA ASP A 350 18.28 -5.28 5.84
C ASP A 350 18.05 -6.35 4.76
N PHE A 351 17.69 -5.91 3.56
CA PHE A 351 17.13 -6.76 2.51
C PHE A 351 18.16 -7.19 1.44
N PHE A 352 18.29 -8.50 1.19
CA PHE A 352 19.30 -9.09 0.28
C PHE A 352 18.75 -9.97 -0.87
N ASP A 353 17.45 -10.27 -0.91
CA ASP A 353 16.83 -11.15 -1.93
C ASP A 353 16.18 -10.33 -3.07
N HIS A 354 15.44 -10.96 -4.00
CA HIS A 354 14.59 -10.25 -4.99
C HIS A 354 13.14 -10.10 -4.50
N THR A 355 12.76 -10.93 -3.52
CA THR A 355 11.49 -10.88 -2.80
C THR A 355 11.70 -10.21 -1.47
N GLY A 356 11.20 -8.97 -1.30
CA GLY A 356 11.26 -8.20 -0.07
C GLY A 356 10.76 -9.00 1.13
N LEU A 357 10.99 -8.52 2.36
CA LEU A 357 10.39 -9.16 3.53
C LEU A 357 8.84 -9.25 3.45
N ASP A 358 8.20 -8.49 2.52
CA ASP A 358 6.76 -8.47 2.15
C ASP A 358 6.36 -9.63 1.25
N GLY A 359 7.33 -10.32 0.68
CA GLY A 359 7.13 -11.05 -0.56
C GLY A 359 6.99 -10.16 -1.79
N SER A 360 7.18 -8.83 -1.71
CA SER A 360 7.13 -7.96 -2.89
C SER A 360 8.31 -8.24 -3.81
N SER A 361 8.08 -8.31 -5.11
CA SER A 361 9.20 -8.32 -6.07
C SER A 361 9.93 -6.98 -6.02
N ALA A 362 11.19 -6.92 -6.43
CA ALA A 362 11.86 -5.63 -6.47
C ALA A 362 11.20 -4.66 -7.44
N GLY A 363 10.55 -5.20 -8.46
CA GLY A 363 9.58 -4.54 -9.32
C GLY A 363 8.47 -3.78 -8.66
N ASP A 364 7.77 -4.47 -7.77
CA ASP A 364 6.69 -3.87 -7.02
C ASP A 364 7.19 -2.61 -6.30
N ARG A 365 8.35 -2.69 -5.66
CA ARG A 365 8.96 -1.57 -4.95
C ARG A 365 9.52 -0.49 -5.85
N ILE A 366 9.77 -0.77 -7.13
CA ILE A 366 10.19 0.23 -8.14
C ILE A 366 8.96 0.96 -8.67
N GLU A 367 7.86 0.26 -8.94
CA GLU A 367 6.58 0.86 -9.33
C GLU A 367 6.06 1.83 -8.26
N ASP A 368 6.20 1.47 -6.98
CA ASP A 368 5.79 2.30 -5.83
C ASP A 368 6.55 3.64 -5.74
N THR A 369 7.64 3.82 -6.49
CA THR A 369 8.36 5.12 -6.60
C THR A 369 7.72 6.07 -7.62
N GLY A 370 6.61 5.68 -8.25
CA GLY A 370 5.94 6.44 -9.30
C GLY A 370 6.53 6.21 -10.71
N TYR A 371 7.28 5.11 -10.91
CA TYR A 371 7.85 4.72 -12.21
C TYR A 371 7.11 3.50 -12.77
N ASP A 372 6.04 3.73 -13.55
CA ASP A 372 5.17 2.68 -14.11
C ASP A 372 5.44 2.47 -15.61
N PHE A 373 6.16 1.40 -15.99
CA PHE A 373 6.42 1.07 -17.41
C PHE A 373 6.49 -0.42 -17.73
N LEU A 374 6.00 -0.75 -18.93
CA LEU A 374 6.00 -2.08 -19.53
C LEU A 374 7.42 -2.49 -19.99
N ALA A 375 8.05 -3.40 -19.22
CA ALA A 375 9.33 -4.09 -19.48
C ALA A 375 10.56 -3.50 -18.79
N TRP A 376 10.64 -3.64 -17.47
CA TRP A 376 11.87 -3.49 -16.72
C TRP A 376 12.40 -4.84 -16.20
N ALA A 377 13.70 -4.87 -15.93
CA ALA A 377 14.41 -5.97 -15.30
C ALA A 377 15.34 -5.40 -14.23
N GLU A 378 15.63 -6.19 -13.20
CA GLU A 378 16.37 -5.72 -12.02
C GLU A 378 17.58 -6.60 -11.74
N ASN A 379 18.62 -5.99 -11.16
CA ASN A 379 19.75 -6.68 -10.58
C ASN A 379 20.04 -6.07 -9.21
N ILE A 380 20.11 -6.93 -8.19
CA ILE A 380 20.42 -6.55 -6.81
C ILE A 380 21.76 -7.15 -6.42
N ALA A 381 22.63 -6.33 -5.83
CA ALA A 381 23.85 -6.78 -5.17
C ALA A 381 24.05 -6.02 -3.86
N ALA A 382 24.63 -6.69 -2.89
CA ALA A 382 24.95 -6.08 -1.61
C ALA A 382 26.28 -6.60 -1.06
N GLY A 383 26.92 -5.81 -0.20
CA GLY A 383 28.23 -6.09 0.39
C GLY A 383 29.42 -5.91 -0.55
N GLN A 384 29.20 -5.57 -1.82
CA GLN A 384 30.30 -5.20 -2.73
C GLN A 384 30.73 -3.76 -2.48
N GLN A 385 32.04 -3.54 -2.44
CA GLN A 385 32.63 -2.24 -2.08
C GLN A 385 33.15 -1.45 -3.28
N THR A 386 33.21 -2.04 -4.48
CA THR A 386 33.74 -1.39 -5.68
C THR A 386 32.83 -1.62 -6.90
N PRO A 387 32.83 -0.69 -7.89
CA PRO A 387 32.00 -0.84 -9.10
C PRO A 387 32.30 -2.13 -9.86
N GLU A 388 33.57 -2.53 -9.94
CA GLU A 388 33.99 -3.77 -10.61
C GLU A 388 33.44 -5.01 -9.92
N ALA A 389 33.43 -5.02 -8.59
CA ALA A 389 32.91 -6.14 -7.81
C ALA A 389 31.38 -6.29 -7.97
N VAL A 390 30.66 -5.17 -8.08
CA VAL A 390 29.22 -5.15 -8.38
C VAL A 390 28.95 -5.77 -9.76
N VAL A 391 29.62 -5.28 -10.81
CA VAL A 391 29.42 -5.78 -12.18
C VAL A 391 29.89 -7.24 -12.33
N GLU A 392 30.98 -7.63 -11.66
CA GLU A 392 31.45 -9.02 -11.62
C GLU A 392 30.40 -9.94 -10.98
N ALA A 393 29.78 -9.52 -9.87
CA ALA A 393 28.72 -10.27 -9.21
C ALA A 393 27.51 -10.48 -10.12
N TRP A 394 27.03 -9.43 -10.78
CA TRP A 394 25.91 -9.53 -11.72
C TRP A 394 26.23 -10.40 -12.94
N MET A 395 27.40 -10.22 -13.56
CA MET A 395 27.80 -11.05 -14.71
C MET A 395 28.05 -12.52 -14.32
N GLY A 396 28.40 -12.77 -13.06
CA GLY A 396 28.52 -14.11 -12.48
C GLY A 396 27.19 -14.84 -12.28
N SER A 397 26.10 -14.11 -12.10
CA SER A 397 24.74 -14.64 -11.94
C SER A 397 24.06 -14.89 -13.29
N ASP A 398 23.48 -16.08 -13.49
CA ASP A 398 22.82 -16.45 -14.74
C ASP A 398 21.61 -15.55 -15.05
N GLY A 399 20.86 -15.14 -14.02
CA GLY A 399 19.70 -14.26 -14.14
C GLY A 399 20.10 -12.80 -14.43
N HIS A 400 20.99 -12.24 -13.63
CA HIS A 400 21.42 -10.84 -13.80
C HIS A 400 22.16 -10.61 -15.11
N ARG A 401 23.01 -11.57 -15.50
CA ARG A 401 23.67 -11.55 -16.81
C ARG A 401 22.66 -11.60 -17.96
N ALA A 402 21.54 -12.31 -17.82
CA ALA A 402 20.51 -12.33 -18.86
C ALA A 402 19.86 -10.95 -19.04
N ASN A 403 19.62 -10.23 -17.94
CA ASN A 403 19.08 -8.87 -17.94
C ASN A 403 20.06 -7.86 -18.57
N ILE A 404 21.32 -7.85 -18.12
CA ILE A 404 22.37 -6.96 -18.65
C ILE A 404 22.58 -7.14 -20.15
N LEU A 405 22.45 -8.37 -20.66
CA LEU A 405 22.68 -8.72 -22.06
C LEU A 405 21.40 -8.75 -22.90
N ASN A 406 20.28 -8.30 -22.35
CA ASN A 406 19.03 -8.21 -23.09
C ASN A 406 19.15 -7.13 -24.18
N PRO A 407 18.97 -7.47 -25.47
CA PRO A 407 19.04 -6.51 -26.56
C PRO A 407 17.82 -5.60 -26.66
N ASP A 408 16.70 -5.94 -25.99
CA ASP A 408 15.46 -5.18 -26.05
C ASP A 408 15.45 -4.02 -25.03
N LEU A 409 16.42 -3.98 -24.10
CA LEU A 409 16.58 -2.91 -23.12
C LEU A 409 17.51 -1.81 -23.67
N GLU A 410 17.10 -0.55 -23.49
CA GLU A 410 17.80 0.63 -24.03
C GLU A 410 18.23 1.61 -22.93
N GLU A 411 17.59 1.57 -21.76
CA GLU A 411 17.81 2.50 -20.64
C GLU A 411 18.27 1.79 -19.37
N ILE A 412 18.96 2.53 -18.51
CA ILE A 412 19.51 2.03 -17.24
C ILE A 412 19.41 3.07 -16.14
N GLY A 413 19.04 2.61 -14.95
CA GLY A 413 19.10 3.35 -13.70
C GLY A 413 19.91 2.59 -12.66
N VAL A 414 20.67 3.30 -11.82
CA VAL A 414 21.47 2.69 -10.75
C VAL A 414 21.29 3.48 -9.45
N GLY A 415 21.06 2.76 -8.35
CA GLY A 415 21.02 3.29 -7.00
C GLY A 415 22.15 2.76 -6.14
N TYR A 416 22.61 3.59 -5.19
CA TYR A 416 23.62 3.23 -4.20
C TYR A 416 23.28 3.80 -2.83
N TYR A 417 23.38 2.97 -1.80
CA TYR A 417 23.33 3.41 -0.42
C TYR A 417 24.40 2.75 0.45
N PHE A 418 25.03 3.55 1.31
CA PHE A 418 25.97 3.10 2.34
C PHE A 418 25.38 3.36 3.74
N LEU A 419 25.28 2.31 4.55
CA LEU A 419 24.75 2.37 5.91
C LEU A 419 25.90 2.32 6.93
N GLU A 420 26.14 3.40 7.67
CA GLU A 420 27.32 3.52 8.55
C GLU A 420 27.33 2.48 9.67
N ASP A 421 26.16 2.18 10.26
CA ASP A 421 25.97 1.20 11.32
C ASP A 421 24.97 0.11 10.90
N ASP A 422 25.47 -0.98 10.30
CA ASP A 422 24.63 -2.13 9.94
C ASP A 422 24.41 -3.04 11.16
N THR A 423 23.14 -3.16 11.58
CA THR A 423 22.71 -4.02 12.69
C THR A 423 22.09 -5.33 12.21
N GLY A 424 22.11 -5.56 10.90
CA GLY A 424 21.48 -6.64 10.18
C GLY A 424 22.13 -8.01 10.32
N SER A 425 21.43 -9.01 9.80
CA SER A 425 21.77 -10.43 9.88
C SER A 425 22.97 -10.83 9.02
N VAL A 426 23.34 -10.01 8.03
CA VAL A 426 24.37 -10.32 7.02
C VAL A 426 25.62 -9.41 7.12
N ASN A 427 25.57 -8.34 7.93
CA ASN A 427 26.68 -7.42 8.23
C ASN A 427 27.37 -6.89 6.95
N ALA A 428 26.58 -6.27 6.08
CA ALA A 428 26.97 -5.66 4.82
C ALA A 428 26.38 -4.25 4.66
N ASN A 429 27.22 -3.24 4.94
CA ASN A 429 26.88 -1.82 4.92
C ASN A 429 26.69 -1.19 3.52
N HIS A 430 26.72 -1.95 2.43
CA HIS A 430 26.69 -1.41 1.06
C HIS A 430 25.59 -2.08 0.24
N TYR A 431 24.66 -1.27 -0.28
CA TYR A 431 23.47 -1.70 -1.00
C TYR A 431 23.45 -1.11 -2.40
N TRP A 432 23.07 -1.92 -3.40
CA TRP A 432 23.11 -1.51 -4.81
C TRP A 432 21.96 -2.13 -5.61
N THR A 433 21.36 -1.30 -6.46
CA THR A 433 20.32 -1.74 -7.40
C THR A 433 20.62 -1.21 -8.78
N GLN A 434 20.37 -2.03 -9.80
CA GLN A 434 20.29 -1.58 -11.18
C GLN A 434 18.95 -2.00 -11.77
N VAL A 435 18.30 -1.04 -12.42
CA VAL A 435 17.01 -1.21 -13.09
C VAL A 435 17.20 -0.88 -14.56
N PHE A 436 16.55 -1.65 -15.43
CA PHE A 436 16.60 -1.45 -16.88
C PHE A 436 15.23 -1.06 -17.41
N GLY A 437 15.18 -0.27 -18.48
CA GLY A 437 13.93 0.13 -19.12
C GLY A 437 14.02 0.16 -20.64
N THR A 438 12.87 0.34 -21.28
CA THR A 438 12.76 0.71 -22.69
C THR A 438 12.38 2.19 -22.80
N PRO A 439 12.78 2.90 -23.87
CA PRO A 439 12.57 4.33 -23.96
C PRO A 439 11.08 4.69 -23.94
N PHE A 440 10.77 5.79 -23.27
CA PHE A 440 9.44 6.40 -23.28
C PHE A 440 9.01 6.76 -24.72
N GLU A 441 7.98 6.10 -25.26
CA GLU A 441 7.30 6.64 -26.45
C GLU A 441 6.45 7.85 -26.03
N SER A 442 7.01 9.04 -26.29
CA SER A 442 6.41 10.36 -25.97
C SER A 442 5.08 10.65 -26.65
#